data_AF-A0A7S2AXB9-F1
#
_entry.id   AF-A0A7S2AXB9-F1
#
_cell.length_a   1.000
_cell.length_b   1.000
_cell.length_c   1.000
_cell.angle_alpha   90.00
_cell.angle_beta   90.00
_cell.angle_gamma   90.00
#
_symmetry.space_group_name_H-M   'P 1'
#
loop_
_entity.id
_entity.type
_entity.pdbx_description
1 polymer ?
#
loop_
_entity_poly.entity_id
_entity_poly.type
_entity_poly.pdbx_seq_one_letter_code
_entity_poly.pdbx_strand_id
1 'polypeptide(L)'
;QAFPIRAGSVTLADKEGEGAASHTSRSVALEFIKTVCHVLSLDTSVEDEVQRMRRALLAQVGHREFSSISTFESPGQSFVLPDLICNHCNSCRDVDLMRDPAVTSDYPDDNWHCNNCGIRHDLDKVELKLVEHVQRRSTRYQLQDLRCTKCHKVAKRSMSQRCSSCSGNLECDDSPEEFNNDMRIMARVAQFHEFHWLQEIVENAAM
;
A
#
# COMPACT_ATOMS: atom_id res chain seq x y z
N GLN A 1 -40.04 -14.21 -7.01
CA GLN A 1 -39.14 -14.57 -8.13
C GLN A 1 -37.78 -14.86 -7.51
N ALA A 2 -37.37 -16.12 -7.52
CA ALA A 2 -36.17 -16.61 -6.85
C ALA A 2 -34.99 -16.59 -7.83
N PHE A 3 -33.87 -15.97 -7.42
CA PHE A 3 -32.60 -16.03 -8.14
C PHE A 3 -31.80 -17.26 -7.69
N PRO A 4 -31.27 -18.08 -8.61
CA PRO A 4 -30.52 -19.27 -8.24
C PRO A 4 -29.10 -18.91 -7.82
N ILE A 5 -28.72 -19.24 -6.59
CA ILE A 5 -27.33 -19.22 -6.13
C ILE A 5 -26.65 -20.47 -6.69
N ARG A 6 -25.73 -20.28 -7.64
CA ARG A 6 -24.92 -21.34 -8.23
C ARG A 6 -23.93 -21.85 -7.18
N ALA A 7 -24.15 -23.05 -6.67
CA ALA A 7 -23.21 -23.74 -5.78
C ALA A 7 -21.91 -24.06 -6.54
N GLY A 8 -20.86 -23.28 -6.28
CA GLY A 8 -19.49 -23.63 -6.64
C GLY A 8 -18.83 -24.34 -5.46
N SER A 9 -18.69 -25.65 -5.55
CA SER A 9 -17.96 -26.49 -4.60
C SER A 9 -16.48 -26.08 -4.55
N VAL A 10 -16.03 -25.53 -3.43
CA VAL A 10 -14.60 -25.30 -3.16
C VAL A 10 -14.02 -26.59 -2.60
N THR A 11 -13.37 -27.37 -3.47
CA THR A 11 -12.59 -28.55 -3.06
C THR A 11 -11.23 -28.08 -2.54
N LEU A 12 -10.97 -28.33 -1.26
CA LEU A 12 -9.64 -28.32 -0.66
C LEU A 12 -8.81 -29.49 -1.22
N ALA A 13 -7.67 -29.20 -1.82
CA ALA A 13 -6.56 -30.13 -1.94
C ALA A 13 -5.23 -29.37 -2.14
N ASP A 14 -4.23 -29.82 -1.41
CA ASP A 14 -2.94 -29.22 -1.09
C ASP A 14 -1.88 -29.27 -2.22
N LYS A 15 -0.89 -28.34 -2.19
CA LYS A 15 0.56 -28.58 -1.91
C LYS A 15 1.52 -27.59 -2.61
N GLU A 16 2.33 -26.96 -1.75
CA GLU A 16 3.75 -26.55 -1.84
C GLU A 16 4.37 -25.95 -3.12
N GLY A 17 5.09 -24.83 -2.92
CA GLY A 17 6.11 -24.32 -3.85
C GLY A 17 6.73 -23.00 -3.36
N GLU A 18 7.97 -23.07 -2.86
CA GLU A 18 8.85 -21.91 -2.62
C GLU A 18 9.12 -21.15 -3.93
N GLY A 19 9.05 -19.82 -3.88
CA GLY A 19 9.45 -18.97 -4.98
C GLY A 19 8.60 -17.70 -5.06
N ALA A 20 9.28 -16.56 -5.11
CA ALA A 20 8.74 -15.22 -5.19
C ALA A 20 7.53 -15.12 -6.13
N ALA A 21 6.35 -14.90 -5.56
CA ALA A 21 5.15 -14.53 -6.31
C ALA A 21 4.44 -13.39 -5.58
N SER A 22 4.09 -12.39 -6.37
CA SER A 22 3.28 -11.22 -6.06
C SER A 22 2.10 -11.50 -5.11
N HIS A 23 1.70 -10.46 -4.37
CA HIS A 23 0.63 -10.33 -3.35
C HIS A 23 -0.75 -11.02 -3.58
N THR A 24 -0.93 -11.86 -4.60
CA THR A 24 -2.20 -12.47 -5.03
C THR A 24 -2.34 -13.97 -4.73
N SER A 25 -1.39 -14.62 -4.04
CA SER A 25 -1.56 -16.03 -3.59
C SER A 25 -1.60 -16.19 -2.06
N ARG A 26 -2.01 -15.16 -1.31
CA ARG A 26 -2.44 -15.39 0.08
C ARG A 26 -3.79 -16.10 0.04
N SER A 27 -3.91 -17.23 0.73
CA SER A 27 -5.18 -17.95 0.84
C SER A 27 -6.28 -16.98 1.30
N VAL A 28 -7.38 -16.89 0.54
CA VAL A 28 -8.53 -16.05 0.88
C VAL A 28 -9.03 -16.36 2.30
N ALA A 29 -8.93 -17.63 2.72
CA ALA A 29 -9.28 -18.06 4.07
C ALA A 29 -8.38 -17.42 5.14
N LEU A 30 -7.08 -17.29 4.89
CA LEU A 30 -6.15 -16.67 5.82
C LEU A 30 -6.43 -15.18 6.00
N GLU A 31 -6.63 -14.44 4.91
CA GLU A 31 -6.97 -13.01 4.97
C GLU A 31 -8.35 -12.77 5.62
N PHE A 32 -9.30 -13.67 5.38
CA PHE A 32 -10.59 -13.65 6.08
C PHE A 32 -10.43 -13.84 7.60
N ILE A 33 -9.64 -14.83 8.03
CA ILE A 33 -9.39 -15.06 9.46
C ILE A 33 -8.74 -13.82 10.10
N LYS A 34 -7.72 -13.25 9.45
CA LYS A 34 -7.05 -12.04 9.94
C LYS A 34 -8.00 -10.86 10.09
N THR A 35 -8.77 -10.56 9.05
CA THR A 35 -9.69 -9.40 9.03
C THR A 35 -10.77 -9.54 10.09
N VAL A 36 -11.43 -10.71 10.16
CA VAL A 36 -12.50 -10.96 11.13
C VAL A 36 -11.97 -10.93 12.57
N CYS A 37 -10.84 -11.58 12.85
CA CYS A 37 -10.26 -11.57 14.18
C CYS A 37 -9.80 -10.16 14.58
N HIS A 38 -9.27 -9.37 13.64
CA HIS A 38 -8.87 -7.99 13.90
C HIS A 38 -10.08 -7.10 14.23
N VAL A 39 -11.16 -7.19 13.45
CA VAL A 39 -12.39 -6.42 13.72
C VAL A 39 -13.01 -6.80 15.06
N LEU A 40 -13.06 -8.09 15.40
CA LEU A 40 -13.59 -8.54 16.69
C LEU A 40 -12.69 -8.12 17.87
N SER A 41 -11.37 -8.01 17.67
CA SER A 41 -10.45 -7.53 18.70
C SER A 41 -10.59 -6.03 19.01
N LEU A 42 -11.37 -5.27 18.23
CA LEU A 42 -11.69 -3.88 18.56
C LEU A 42 -12.58 -3.77 19.81
N ASP A 43 -13.31 -4.84 20.16
CA ASP A 43 -14.08 -4.94 21.39
C ASP A 43 -13.24 -5.58 22.50
N THR A 44 -12.86 -4.77 23.49
CA THR A 44 -12.04 -5.20 24.64
C THR A 44 -12.72 -6.23 25.52
N SER A 45 -14.04 -6.42 25.42
CA SER A 45 -14.79 -7.38 26.24
C SER A 45 -14.60 -8.84 25.81
N VAL A 46 -14.17 -9.08 24.57
CA VAL A 46 -14.05 -10.42 23.96
C VAL A 46 -12.62 -10.74 23.48
N GLU A 47 -11.63 -9.97 23.93
CA GLU A 47 -10.26 -10.08 23.42
C GLU A 47 -9.68 -11.49 23.66
N ASP A 48 -9.88 -12.08 24.83
CA ASP A 48 -9.38 -13.42 25.18
C ASP A 48 -10.04 -14.54 24.37
N GLU A 49 -11.34 -14.44 24.11
CA GLU A 49 -12.10 -15.32 23.22
C GLU A 49 -11.58 -15.24 21.79
N VAL A 50 -11.37 -14.02 21.28
CA VAL A 50 -10.88 -13.76 19.93
C VAL A 50 -9.45 -14.30 19.76
N GLN A 51 -8.57 -14.12 20.75
CA GLN A 51 -7.21 -14.68 20.72
C GLN A 51 -7.21 -16.22 20.70
N ARG A 52 -8.11 -16.87 21.47
CA ARG A 52 -8.28 -18.34 21.42
C ARG A 52 -8.81 -18.81 20.08
N MET A 53 -9.80 -18.09 19.53
CA MET A 53 -10.37 -18.39 18.22
C MET A 53 -9.34 -18.24 17.10
N ARG A 54 -8.57 -17.14 17.10
CA ARG A 54 -7.48 -16.88 16.15
C ARG A 54 -6.46 -18.03 16.13
N ARG A 55 -6.03 -18.50 17.30
CA ARG A 55 -5.12 -19.67 17.43
C ARG A 55 -5.70 -20.93 16.81
N ALA A 56 -6.97 -21.24 17.10
CA ALA A 56 -7.64 -22.41 16.56
C ALA A 56 -7.79 -22.34 15.02
N LEU A 57 -8.20 -21.19 14.51
CA LEU A 57 -8.40 -20.97 13.07
C LEU A 57 -7.08 -21.00 12.28
N LEU A 58 -6.01 -20.39 12.81
CA LEU A 58 -4.69 -20.44 12.17
C LEU A 58 -4.11 -21.87 12.16
N ALA A 59 -4.33 -22.63 13.24
CA ALA A 59 -3.95 -24.04 13.29
C ALA A 59 -4.68 -24.89 12.24
N GLN A 60 -5.95 -24.59 11.95
CA GLN A 60 -6.72 -25.28 10.89
C GLN A 60 -6.19 -24.99 9.48
N VAL A 61 -5.67 -23.79 9.23
CA VAL A 61 -5.07 -23.40 7.93
C VAL A 61 -3.57 -23.74 7.87
N GLY A 62 -3.00 -24.31 8.94
CA GLY A 62 -1.59 -24.73 8.98
C GLY A 62 -0.59 -23.58 9.16
N HIS A 63 -1.02 -22.42 9.62
CA HIS A 63 -0.15 -21.26 9.88
C HIS A 63 0.09 -21.02 11.37
N ARG A 64 1.27 -20.49 11.70
CA ARG A 64 1.64 -20.15 13.09
C ARG A 64 1.15 -18.75 13.45
N GLU A 65 0.64 -18.58 14.67
CA GLU A 65 0.09 -17.32 15.21
C GLU A 65 1.02 -16.11 15.04
N PHE A 66 2.33 -16.31 15.24
CA PHE A 66 3.36 -15.28 15.21
C PHE A 66 4.17 -15.26 13.90
N SER A 67 3.69 -15.92 12.84
CA SER A 67 4.32 -15.79 11.53
C SER A 67 4.02 -14.42 10.94
N SER A 68 4.98 -13.85 10.20
CA SER A 68 4.78 -12.60 9.43
C SER A 68 3.55 -12.71 8.51
N ILE A 69 3.32 -13.90 7.96
CA ILE A 69 2.18 -14.22 7.11
C ILE A 69 0.85 -14.20 7.88
N SER A 70 0.82 -14.38 9.21
CA SER A 70 -0.41 -14.39 10.02
C SER A 70 -0.73 -13.06 10.68
N THR A 71 0.19 -12.10 10.67
CA THR A 71 -0.08 -10.74 11.12
C THR A 71 -1.15 -10.10 10.24
N PHE A 72 -2.10 -9.40 10.87
CA PHE A 72 -3.08 -8.61 10.12
C PHE A 72 -2.36 -7.44 9.47
N GLU A 73 -2.50 -7.33 8.16
CA GLU A 73 -2.10 -6.17 7.37
C GLU A 73 -3.39 -5.60 6.77
N SER A 74 -3.55 -4.28 6.80
CA SER A 74 -4.75 -3.65 6.25
C SER A 74 -4.90 -4.06 4.78
N PRO A 75 -6.03 -4.67 4.38
CA PRO A 75 -6.27 -4.98 2.99
C PRO A 75 -6.46 -3.65 2.25
N GLY A 76 -5.63 -3.41 1.24
CA GLY A 76 -5.69 -2.20 0.42
C GLY A 76 -4.53 -1.26 0.66
N GLN A 77 -3.86 -0.93 -0.43
CA GLN A 77 -2.88 0.15 -0.48
C GLN A 77 -3.63 1.48 -0.33
N SER A 78 -3.28 2.26 0.70
CA SER A 78 -3.76 3.63 0.89
C SER A 78 -2.67 4.60 0.51
N PHE A 79 -3.04 5.69 -0.16
CA PHE A 79 -2.17 6.82 -0.36
C PHE A 79 -2.87 8.07 0.16
N VAL A 80 -2.27 8.70 1.16
CA VAL A 80 -2.77 9.94 1.74
C VAL A 80 -2.10 11.10 1.02
N LEU A 81 -2.89 11.89 0.32
CA LEU A 81 -2.46 13.16 -0.25
C LEU A 81 -2.49 14.22 0.87
N PRO A 82 -1.32 14.73 1.30
CA PRO A 82 -1.27 15.77 2.31
C PRO A 82 -1.72 17.11 1.75
N ASP A 83 -2.27 17.96 2.62
CA ASP A 83 -2.56 19.36 2.34
C ASP A 83 -3.42 19.60 1.09
N LEU A 84 -4.56 18.92 0.97
CA LEU A 84 -5.56 19.26 -0.04
C LEU A 84 -6.29 20.54 0.39
N ILE A 85 -5.98 21.65 -0.29
CA ILE A 85 -6.53 22.96 0.00
C ILE A 85 -7.68 23.27 -0.96
N CYS A 86 -8.84 23.65 -0.41
CA CYS A 86 -9.97 24.13 -1.20
C CYS A 86 -9.74 25.56 -1.66
N ASN A 87 -9.86 25.83 -2.97
CA ASN A 87 -9.68 27.17 -3.55
C ASN A 87 -10.75 28.20 -3.11
N HIS A 88 -11.88 27.74 -2.57
CA HIS A 88 -13.00 28.62 -2.18
C HIS A 88 -13.02 28.94 -0.69
N CYS A 89 -12.94 27.93 0.18
CA CYS A 89 -13.04 28.12 1.63
C CYS A 89 -11.68 28.03 2.36
N ASN A 90 -10.59 27.77 1.64
CA ASN A 90 -9.25 27.54 2.19
C ASN A 90 -9.18 26.45 3.28
N SER A 91 -10.17 25.57 3.35
CA SER A 91 -10.07 24.37 4.18
C SER A 91 -8.91 23.52 3.69
N CYS A 92 -8.03 23.12 4.60
CA CYS A 92 -6.90 22.24 4.34
C CYS A 92 -7.13 20.92 5.08
N ARG A 93 -7.01 19.79 4.39
CA ARG A 93 -7.16 18.47 4.98
C ARG A 93 -6.34 17.45 4.18
N ASP A 94 -5.86 16.44 4.87
CA ASP A 94 -5.26 15.26 4.25
C ASP A 94 -6.36 14.30 3.78
N VAL A 95 -6.25 13.82 2.54
CA VAL A 95 -7.26 12.98 1.91
C VAL A 95 -6.66 11.65 1.48
N ASP A 96 -7.24 10.55 1.92
CA ASP A 96 -6.88 9.21 1.46
C ASP A 96 -7.57 8.90 0.13
N LEU A 97 -6.79 8.83 -0.95
CA LEU A 97 -7.31 8.70 -2.30
C LEU A 97 -7.98 7.35 -2.58
N MET A 98 -7.79 6.36 -1.72
CA MET A 98 -8.31 5.00 -1.89
C MET A 98 -9.37 4.62 -0.84
N ARG A 99 -9.59 5.46 0.17
CA ARG A 99 -10.50 5.15 1.29
C ARG A 99 -11.48 6.27 1.65
N ASP A 100 -11.18 7.52 1.29
CA ASP A 100 -12.02 8.64 1.67
C ASP A 100 -13.31 8.67 0.83
N PRO A 101 -14.50 8.57 1.45
CA PRO A 101 -15.77 8.57 0.73
C PRO A 101 -16.01 9.85 -0.08
N ALA A 102 -15.35 10.96 0.24
CA ALA A 102 -15.42 12.20 -0.56
C ALA A 102 -14.78 12.04 -1.94
N VAL A 103 -13.97 11.01 -2.15
CA VAL A 103 -13.16 10.78 -3.35
C VAL A 103 -13.43 9.41 -3.97
N THR A 104 -13.90 8.43 -3.19
CA THR A 104 -14.17 7.06 -3.64
C THR A 104 -15.66 6.73 -3.79
N SER A 105 -16.54 7.71 -3.98
CA SER A 105 -17.96 7.43 -4.13
C SER A 105 -18.27 6.75 -5.47
N ASP A 106 -19.26 5.85 -5.48
CA ASP A 106 -19.70 5.11 -6.67
C ASP A 106 -20.35 6.02 -7.73
N TYR A 107 -20.67 7.27 -7.36
CA TYR A 107 -21.24 8.28 -8.23
C TYR A 107 -20.13 9.27 -8.63
N PRO A 108 -19.62 9.23 -9.88
CA PRO A 108 -18.49 10.07 -10.30
C PRO A 108 -18.75 11.57 -10.13
N ASP A 109 -20.03 11.97 -10.24
CA ASP A 109 -20.46 13.35 -10.09
C ASP A 109 -20.40 13.87 -8.65
N ASP A 110 -20.35 12.97 -7.65
CA ASP A 110 -20.25 13.30 -6.22
C ASP A 110 -18.80 13.19 -5.69
N ASN A 111 -17.83 12.87 -6.55
CA ASN A 111 -16.43 12.79 -6.15
C ASN A 111 -15.74 14.16 -6.12
N TRP A 112 -14.76 14.28 -5.23
CA TRP A 112 -13.87 15.44 -5.08
C TRP A 112 -14.52 16.71 -4.52
N HIS A 113 -15.53 16.57 -3.67
CA HIS A 113 -16.15 17.71 -3.00
C HIS A 113 -15.42 18.09 -1.70
N CYS A 114 -15.30 19.38 -1.44
CA CYS A 114 -14.81 19.86 -0.16
C CYS A 114 -15.85 19.60 0.93
N ASN A 115 -15.46 18.93 2.02
CA ASN A 115 -16.34 18.65 3.16
C ASN A 115 -16.97 19.90 3.82
N ASN A 116 -16.35 21.07 3.69
CA ASN A 116 -16.81 22.29 4.34
C ASN A 116 -17.76 23.13 3.46
N CYS A 117 -17.47 23.29 2.18
CA CYS A 117 -18.25 24.14 1.27
C CYS A 117 -18.97 23.40 0.14
N GLY A 118 -18.75 22.09 -0.01
CA GLY A 118 -19.37 21.28 -1.06
C GLY A 118 -18.92 21.62 -2.48
N ILE A 119 -17.90 22.46 -2.65
CA ILE A 119 -17.36 22.81 -3.98
C ILE A 119 -16.36 21.75 -4.41
N ARG A 120 -16.44 21.35 -5.69
CA ARG A 120 -15.53 20.38 -6.29
C ARG A 120 -14.11 20.94 -6.39
N HIS A 121 -13.13 20.12 -6.01
CA HIS A 121 -11.72 20.42 -6.14
C HIS A 121 -11.29 20.43 -7.62
N ASP A 122 -10.30 21.24 -7.90
CA ASP A 122 -9.66 21.35 -9.21
C ASP A 122 -8.75 20.13 -9.42
N LEU A 123 -9.21 19.17 -10.23
CA LEU A 123 -8.53 17.89 -10.43
C LEU A 123 -7.16 18.06 -11.10
N ASP A 124 -6.99 19.04 -11.98
CA ASP A 124 -5.72 19.29 -12.66
C ASP A 124 -4.63 19.68 -11.64
N LYS A 125 -5.00 20.47 -10.62
CA LYS A 125 -4.10 20.82 -9.52
C LYS A 125 -3.79 19.64 -8.61
N VAL A 126 -4.76 18.75 -8.41
CA VAL A 126 -4.55 17.53 -7.63
C VAL A 126 -3.60 16.60 -8.38
N GLU A 127 -3.83 16.38 -9.67
CA GLU A 127 -2.98 15.57 -10.52
C GLU A 127 -1.55 16.12 -10.56
N LEU A 128 -1.38 17.44 -10.73
CA LEU A 128 -0.08 18.10 -10.66
C LEU A 128 0.66 17.80 -9.35
N LYS A 129 -0.01 17.90 -8.20
CA LYS A 129 0.59 17.58 -6.89
C LYS A 129 1.04 16.11 -6.81
N LEU A 130 0.26 15.19 -7.39
CA LEU A 130 0.62 13.77 -7.42
C LEU A 130 1.83 13.52 -8.33
N VAL A 131 1.88 14.18 -9.49
CA VAL A 131 3.03 14.12 -10.40
C VAL A 131 4.29 14.67 -9.72
N GLU A 132 4.20 15.82 -9.05
CA GLU A 132 5.31 16.37 -8.27
C GLU A 132 5.77 15.41 -7.17
N HIS A 133 4.85 14.70 -6.53
CA HIS A 133 5.18 13.69 -5.53
C HIS A 133 5.99 12.53 -6.14
N VAL A 134 5.54 11.98 -7.27
CA VAL A 134 6.24 10.89 -7.99
C VAL A 134 7.62 11.34 -8.44
N GLN A 135 7.73 12.53 -9.03
CA GLN A 135 9.00 13.08 -9.47
C GLN A 135 9.97 13.28 -8.30
N ARG A 136 9.50 13.88 -7.20
CA ARG A 136 10.32 14.04 -5.98
C ARG A 136 10.78 12.71 -5.42
N ARG A 137 9.91 11.69 -5.43
CA ARG A 137 10.23 10.32 -4.99
C ARG A 137 11.30 9.68 -5.87
N SER A 138 11.21 9.86 -7.20
CA SER A 138 12.19 9.39 -8.18
C SER A 138 13.53 10.10 -8.03
N THR A 139 13.53 11.43 -7.92
CA THR A 139 14.75 12.22 -7.67
C THR A 139 15.43 11.80 -6.37
N ARG A 140 14.67 11.55 -5.29
CA ARG A 140 15.23 11.04 -4.03
C ARG A 140 15.91 9.69 -4.19
N TYR A 141 15.30 8.77 -4.95
CA TYR A 141 15.87 7.45 -5.20
C TYR A 141 17.15 7.52 -6.05
N GLN A 142 17.21 8.43 -7.02
CA GLN A 142 18.40 8.63 -7.86
C GLN A 142 19.55 9.33 -7.11
N LEU A 143 19.22 10.25 -6.20
CA LEU A 143 20.18 11.02 -5.40
C LEU A 143 20.51 10.39 -4.04
N GLN A 144 20.04 9.17 -3.79
CA GLN A 144 20.25 8.52 -2.50
C GLN A 144 21.73 8.24 -2.22
N ASP A 145 22.05 8.17 -0.93
CA ASP A 145 23.37 7.76 -0.47
C ASP A 145 23.54 6.24 -0.53
N LEU A 146 24.79 5.79 -0.64
CA LEU A 146 25.15 4.39 -0.48
C LEU A 146 25.64 4.11 0.93
N ARG A 147 25.15 3.03 1.57
CA ARG A 147 25.53 2.61 2.92
C ARG A 147 26.32 1.32 2.88
N CYS A 148 27.35 1.21 3.72
CA CYS A 148 28.09 -0.04 3.84
C CYS A 148 27.36 -1.08 4.70
N THR A 149 27.30 -2.32 4.24
CA THR A 149 26.65 -3.44 4.95
C THR A 149 27.30 -3.81 6.27
N LYS A 150 28.61 -3.59 6.43
CA LYS A 150 29.35 -4.00 7.64
C LYS A 150 29.40 -2.94 8.73
N CYS A 151 29.60 -1.68 8.34
CA CYS A 151 29.83 -0.59 9.29
C CYS A 151 28.68 0.43 9.32
N HIS A 152 27.68 0.28 8.45
CA HIS A 152 26.51 1.16 8.32
C HIS A 152 26.83 2.64 8.10
N LYS A 153 28.08 2.98 7.74
CA LYS A 153 28.50 4.35 7.39
C LYS A 153 28.14 4.66 5.94
N VAL A 154 27.74 5.89 5.71
CA VAL A 154 27.49 6.46 4.38
C VAL A 154 28.80 6.60 3.60
N ALA A 155 28.77 6.26 2.32
CA ALA A 155 29.88 6.37 1.40
C ALA A 155 30.25 7.84 1.20
N LYS A 156 31.47 8.21 1.60
CA LYS A 156 31.99 9.58 1.41
C LYS A 156 32.63 9.83 0.04
N ARG A 157 32.90 8.78 -0.72
CA ARG A 157 33.59 8.83 -2.02
C ARG A 157 32.66 8.31 -3.10
N SER A 158 32.40 9.12 -4.10
CA SER A 158 31.41 8.86 -5.17
C SER A 158 31.79 7.68 -6.10
N MET A 159 33.08 7.34 -6.25
CA MET A 159 33.55 6.34 -7.24
C MET A 159 34.07 5.03 -6.62
N SER A 160 33.94 4.84 -5.31
CA SER A 160 34.41 3.62 -4.65
C SER A 160 33.31 2.59 -4.54
N GLN A 161 33.51 1.39 -5.10
CA GLN A 161 32.57 0.26 -4.95
C GLN A 161 32.59 -0.37 -3.55
N ARG A 162 33.57 -0.03 -2.73
CA ARG A 162 33.77 -0.59 -1.39
C ARG A 162 34.00 0.50 -0.36
N CYS A 163 33.58 0.23 0.87
CA CYS A 163 33.83 1.11 2.01
C CYS A 163 35.33 1.26 2.27
N SER A 164 35.80 2.50 2.42
CA SER A 164 37.21 2.81 2.68
C SER A 164 37.75 2.28 4.01
N SER A 165 36.89 2.10 5.03
CA SER A 165 37.31 1.67 6.37
C SER A 165 37.22 0.17 6.61
N CYS A 166 36.32 -0.55 5.93
CA CYS A 166 36.06 -1.96 6.22
C CYS A 166 36.02 -2.85 4.97
N SER A 167 36.27 -2.28 3.78
CA SER A 167 36.22 -2.97 2.49
C SER A 167 34.92 -3.74 2.22
N GLY A 168 33.85 -3.42 2.95
CA GLY A 168 32.52 -3.99 2.74
C GLY A 168 31.85 -3.41 1.50
N ASN A 169 30.86 -4.14 0.98
CA ASN A 169 30.03 -3.69 -0.13
C ASN A 169 29.17 -2.50 0.31
N LEU A 170 28.85 -1.67 -0.68
CA LEU A 170 27.94 -0.55 -0.55
C LEU A 170 26.61 -0.93 -1.20
N GLU A 171 25.51 -0.62 -0.51
CA GLU A 171 24.15 -0.87 -0.96
C GLU A 171 23.37 0.45 -0.90
N CYS A 172 22.30 0.55 -1.69
CA CYS A 172 21.36 1.66 -1.65
C CYS A 172 20.71 1.77 -0.26
N ASP A 173 20.55 2.98 0.26
CA ASP A 173 19.86 3.21 1.54
C ASP A 173 18.35 2.93 1.42
N ASP A 174 17.79 3.15 0.23
CA ASP A 174 16.40 2.88 -0.15
C ASP A 174 16.38 1.72 -1.16
N SER A 175 15.62 0.67 -0.84
CA SER A 175 15.62 -0.55 -1.62
C SER A 175 14.86 -0.36 -2.94
N PRO A 176 15.29 -1.03 -4.03
CA PRO A 176 14.54 -1.00 -5.29
C PRO A 176 13.12 -1.58 -5.12
N GLU A 177 12.91 -2.48 -4.16
CA GLU A 177 11.61 -3.08 -3.88
C GLU A 177 10.62 -2.08 -3.28
N GLU A 178 11.07 -1.28 -2.31
CA GLU A 178 10.28 -0.21 -1.71
C GLU A 178 9.91 0.86 -2.73
N PHE A 179 10.88 1.30 -3.54
CA PHE A 179 10.64 2.25 -4.63
C PHE A 179 9.58 1.72 -5.62
N ASN A 180 9.69 0.46 -6.05
CA ASN A 180 8.72 -0.15 -6.96
C ASN A 180 7.34 -0.32 -6.31
N ASN A 181 7.28 -0.59 -5.01
CA ASN A 181 6.01 -0.66 -4.29
C ASN A 181 5.31 0.71 -4.28
N ASP A 182 6.05 1.79 -4.02
CA ASP A 182 5.51 3.16 -4.06
C ASP A 182 4.97 3.51 -5.46
N MET A 183 5.71 3.16 -6.52
CA MET A 183 5.27 3.38 -7.91
C MET A 183 4.03 2.56 -8.26
N ARG A 184 3.91 1.32 -7.76
CA ARG A 184 2.70 0.49 -7.93
C ARG A 184 1.48 1.08 -7.24
N ILE A 185 1.65 1.67 -6.05
CA ILE A 185 0.56 2.36 -5.33
C ILE A 185 0.09 3.53 -6.18
N MET A 186 1.01 4.36 -6.68
CA MET A 186 0.68 5.51 -7.51
C MET A 186 0.02 5.12 -8.84
N ALA A 187 0.48 4.04 -9.49
CA ALA A 187 -0.15 3.52 -10.71
C ALA A 187 -1.63 3.11 -10.46
N ARG A 188 -1.93 2.49 -9.32
CA ARG A 188 -3.31 2.12 -8.96
C ARG A 188 -4.18 3.33 -8.67
N VAL A 189 -3.64 4.34 -7.98
CA VAL A 189 -4.34 5.60 -7.73
C VAL A 189 -4.65 6.30 -9.06
N ALA A 190 -3.69 6.32 -9.99
CA ALA A 190 -3.89 6.89 -11.33
C ALA A 190 -4.99 6.15 -12.10
N GLN A 191 -5.01 4.82 -12.05
CA GLN A 191 -6.04 3.99 -12.71
C GLN A 191 -7.42 4.16 -12.09
N PHE A 192 -7.52 4.29 -10.77
CA PHE A 192 -8.80 4.44 -10.07
C PHE A 192 -9.46 5.81 -10.33
N HIS A 193 -8.66 6.86 -10.42
CA HIS A 193 -9.14 8.24 -10.65
C HIS A 193 -9.06 8.71 -12.11
N GLU A 194 -8.62 7.85 -13.03
CA GLU A 194 -8.43 8.16 -14.47
C GLU A 194 -7.46 9.34 -14.73
N PHE A 195 -6.41 9.47 -13.92
CA PHE A 195 -5.35 10.48 -14.08
C PHE A 195 -4.33 10.04 -15.14
N HIS A 196 -4.53 10.49 -16.38
CA HIS A 196 -3.74 10.08 -17.54
C HIS A 196 -2.29 10.60 -17.47
N TRP A 197 -2.09 11.84 -17.01
CA TRP A 197 -0.74 12.42 -16.93
C TRP A 197 0.07 11.76 -15.82
N LEU A 198 -0.56 11.51 -14.67
CA LEU A 198 0.08 10.75 -13.59
C LEU A 198 0.50 9.35 -14.05
N GLN A 199 -0.37 8.65 -14.79
CA GLN A 199 -0.08 7.31 -15.29
C GLN A 199 1.15 7.29 -16.19
N GLU A 200 1.24 8.21 -17.16
CA GLU A 200 2.39 8.32 -18.07
C GLU A 200 3.71 8.55 -17.30
N ILE A 201 3.68 9.42 -16.28
CA ILE A 201 4.87 9.72 -15.47
C ILE A 201 5.31 8.50 -14.64
N VAL A 202 4.37 7.74 -14.08
CA VAL A 202 4.68 6.53 -13.31
C VAL A 202 5.25 5.43 -14.21
N GLU A 203 4.69 5.25 -15.41
CA GLU A 203 5.21 4.30 -16.41
C GLU A 203 6.64 4.67 -16.84
N ASN A 204 6.92 5.95 -17.05
CA ASN A 204 8.27 6.45 -17.36
C ASN A 204 9.26 6.34 -16.19
N ALA A 205 8.79 6.39 -14.95
CA ALA A 205 9.65 6.26 -13.76
C ALA A 205 9.95 4.80 -13.37
N ALA A 206 9.12 3.85 -13.82
CA ALA A 206 9.27 2.43 -13.55
C ALA A 206 10.09 1.67 -14.62
N MET A 207 10.28 2.28 -15.81
CA MET A 207 11.20 1.81 -16.87
C MET A 207 12.65 2.20 -16.58
#